data_AF-A0A1G0HEL0-F1
#
_entry.id   AF-A0A1G0HEL0-F1
#
_cell.length_a   1.000
_cell.length_b   1.000
_cell.length_c   1.000
_cell.angle_alpha   90.00
_cell.angle_beta   90.00
_cell.angle_gamma   90.00
#
_symmetry.space_group_name_H-M   'P 1'
#
loop_
_entity.id
_entity.type
_entity.pdbx_description
1 polymer ?
#
loop_
_entity_poly.entity_id
_entity_poly.type
_entity_poly.pdbx_seq_one_letter_code
_entity_poly.pdbx_strand_id
1 'polypeptide(L)'
;MMSYKIIKSLIYSLSEFIISQITNGRIPLCSIEEIDLTHRTVAIHCKGVRVPIKLTFDEVINDYMILSNLSPKHASWVGYYYGKYYTDLISQNTGHHDSLNFDFSTNASSGKLNILMLARNSDLIYLDKNDKSHIISPIKVVTQENLIAGFDPIQACYIGILAGTSRSKKRKNESHTSLHNVQLTLVK
;
A
#
# COMPACT_ATOMS: atom_id res chain seq x y z
N MET A 1 19.09 -11.04 -21.61
CA MET A 1 18.33 -10.21 -20.64
C MET A 1 18.10 -8.84 -21.27
N MET A 2 16.88 -8.55 -21.72
CA MET A 2 16.52 -7.19 -22.16
C MET A 2 16.59 -6.29 -20.92
N SER A 3 17.37 -5.20 -21.00
CA SER A 3 17.58 -4.32 -19.87
C SER A 3 16.25 -3.70 -19.44
N TYR A 4 15.90 -3.83 -18.15
CA TYR A 4 14.70 -3.24 -17.53
C TYR A 4 14.47 -1.78 -17.97
N LYS A 5 15.54 -1.01 -18.18
CA LYS A 5 15.51 0.37 -18.69
C LYS A 5 14.85 0.53 -20.06
N ILE A 6 15.01 -0.44 -20.97
CA ILE A 6 14.43 -0.40 -22.32
C ILE A 6 12.93 -0.69 -22.25
N ILE A 7 12.54 -1.68 -21.45
CA ILE A 7 11.12 -1.98 -21.18
C ILE A 7 10.46 -0.79 -20.49
N LYS A 8 11.14 -0.17 -19.52
CA LYS A 8 10.70 1.07 -18.87
C LYS A 8 10.45 2.18 -19.89
N SER A 9 11.43 2.46 -20.76
CA SER A 9 11.32 3.49 -21.80
C SER A 9 10.17 3.24 -22.78
N LEU A 10 9.94 1.98 -23.18
CA LEU A 10 8.81 1.59 -24.04
C LEU A 10 7.46 1.78 -23.33
N ILE A 11 7.36 1.37 -22.06
CA ILE A 11 6.17 1.58 -21.23
C ILE A 11 5.91 3.08 -21.03
N TYR A 12 6.94 3.89 -20.79
CA TYR A 12 6.81 5.35 -20.71
C TYR A 12 6.32 5.97 -22.03
N SER A 13 6.86 5.51 -23.17
CA SER A 13 6.43 6.03 -24.48
C SER A 13 4.99 5.66 -24.85
N LEU A 14 4.56 4.44 -24.48
CA LEU A 14 3.21 3.96 -24.72
C LEU A 14 2.22 4.53 -23.70
N SER A 15 2.65 4.75 -22.45
CA SER A 15 1.81 5.35 -21.42
C SER A 15 1.56 6.83 -21.70
N GLU A 16 2.56 7.63 -22.09
CA GLU A 16 2.36 9.03 -22.54
C GLU A 16 1.32 9.12 -23.67
N PHE A 17 1.42 8.22 -24.66
CA PHE A 17 0.50 8.19 -25.79
C PHE A 17 -0.93 7.81 -25.37
N ILE A 18 -1.08 6.80 -24.50
CA ILE A 18 -2.39 6.33 -24.01
C ILE A 18 -3.00 7.28 -22.96
N ILE A 19 -2.18 7.91 -22.12
CA ILE A 19 -2.60 8.87 -21.08
C ILE A 19 -3.18 10.13 -21.72
N SER A 20 -2.67 10.57 -22.88
CA SER A 20 -3.25 11.70 -23.62
C SER A 20 -4.68 11.43 -24.15
N GLN A 21 -5.07 10.16 -24.30
CA GLN A 21 -6.34 9.76 -24.94
C GLN A 21 -7.45 9.33 -23.95
N ILE A 22 -7.15 9.12 -22.66
CA ILE A 22 -8.10 8.55 -21.67
C ILE A 22 -8.28 9.51 -20.47
N THR A 23 -8.61 10.76 -20.74
CA THR A 23 -8.84 11.78 -19.70
C THR A 23 -10.32 11.95 -19.31
N ASN A 24 -11.19 10.96 -19.52
CA ASN A 24 -12.61 11.04 -19.08
C ASN A 24 -13.17 9.80 -18.36
N GLY A 25 -12.31 8.97 -17.79
CA GLY A 25 -12.72 7.81 -16.98
C GLY A 25 -11.57 6.83 -16.90
N ARG A 26 -10.65 7.05 -15.94
CA ARG A 26 -9.36 6.35 -15.85
C ARG A 26 -9.56 4.86 -15.53
N ILE A 27 -9.68 4.04 -16.58
CA ILE A 27 -9.58 2.58 -16.47
C ILE A 27 -8.16 2.27 -16.01
N PRO A 28 -7.96 1.49 -14.92
CA PRO A 28 -6.62 1.09 -14.48
C PRO A 28 -5.85 0.44 -15.63
N LEU A 29 -4.65 0.93 -15.89
CA LEU A 29 -3.81 0.40 -16.96
C LEU A 29 -2.95 -0.78 -16.49
N CYS A 30 -2.81 -0.97 -15.17
CA CYS A 30 -2.05 -2.08 -14.61
C CYS A 30 -2.89 -2.90 -13.61
N SER A 31 -2.65 -4.21 -13.58
CA SER A 31 -3.27 -5.19 -12.67
C SER A 31 -2.22 -6.10 -12.07
N ILE A 32 -2.41 -6.48 -10.81
CA ILE A 32 -1.58 -7.49 -10.16
C ILE A 32 -2.05 -8.88 -10.58
N GLU A 33 -1.13 -9.71 -11.04
CA GLU A 33 -1.40 -11.12 -11.38
C GLU A 33 -0.93 -12.07 -10.28
N GLU A 34 0.20 -11.76 -9.66
CA GLU A 34 0.82 -12.61 -8.65
C GLU A 34 1.49 -11.76 -7.56
N ILE A 35 1.40 -12.22 -6.32
CA ILE A 35 2.14 -11.65 -5.18
C ILE A 35 2.96 -12.78 -4.56
N ASP A 36 4.27 -12.63 -4.62
CA ASP A 36 5.24 -13.55 -4.04
C ASP A 36 5.83 -12.93 -2.77
N LEU A 37 5.33 -13.40 -1.63
CA LEU A 37 5.73 -12.91 -0.31
C LEU A 37 7.14 -13.37 0.10
N THR A 38 7.63 -14.46 -0.49
CA THR A 38 8.95 -15.01 -0.20
C THR A 38 10.03 -14.15 -0.82
N HIS A 39 9.87 -13.81 -2.10
CA HIS A 39 10.80 -12.95 -2.84
C HIS A 39 10.45 -11.46 -2.79
N ARG A 40 9.35 -11.09 -2.11
CA ARG A 40 8.87 -9.71 -1.92
C ARG A 40 8.61 -9.00 -3.24
N THR A 41 8.08 -9.77 -4.17
CA THR A 41 7.86 -9.33 -5.54
C THR A 41 6.40 -9.44 -5.92
N VAL A 42 5.99 -8.61 -6.84
CA VAL A 42 4.67 -8.59 -7.45
C VAL A 42 4.83 -8.67 -8.97
N ALA A 43 4.04 -9.54 -9.60
CA ALA A 43 3.91 -9.57 -11.04
C ALA A 43 2.78 -8.63 -11.45
N ILE A 44 3.13 -7.58 -12.20
CA ILE A 44 2.19 -6.57 -12.68
C ILE A 44 2.05 -6.70 -14.19
N HIS A 45 0.83 -6.93 -14.65
CA HIS A 45 0.49 -6.84 -16.05
C HIS A 45 -0.03 -5.44 -16.35
N CYS A 46 0.55 -4.79 -17.36
CA CYS A 46 0.11 -3.48 -17.83
C CYS A 46 -0.42 -3.58 -19.26
N LYS A 47 -1.53 -2.90 -19.54
CA LYS A 47 -2.20 -2.93 -20.84
C LYS A 47 -1.23 -2.48 -21.95
N GLY A 48 -1.10 -3.29 -22.99
CA GLY A 48 -0.17 -3.07 -24.09
C GLY A 48 1.19 -3.76 -23.93
N VAL A 49 1.48 -4.33 -22.75
CA VAL A 49 2.66 -5.15 -22.51
C VAL A 49 2.25 -6.63 -22.54
N ARG A 50 2.91 -7.45 -23.36
CA ARG A 50 2.54 -8.88 -23.55
C ARG A 50 2.89 -9.78 -22.36
N VAL A 51 3.85 -9.38 -21.54
CA VAL A 51 4.42 -10.20 -20.48
C VAL A 51 4.31 -9.45 -19.15
N PRO A 52 3.85 -10.09 -18.07
CA PRO A 52 3.86 -9.50 -16.74
C PRO A 52 5.28 -9.12 -16.31
N ILE A 53 5.39 -7.98 -15.63
CA ILE A 53 6.65 -7.45 -15.14
C ILE A 53 6.76 -7.81 -13.67
N LYS A 54 7.81 -8.55 -13.30
CA LYS A 54 8.09 -8.89 -11.92
C LYS A 54 8.92 -7.77 -11.29
N LEU A 55 8.39 -7.16 -10.23
CA LEU A 55 9.01 -6.03 -9.52
C LEU A 55 8.99 -6.30 -8.02
N THR A 56 9.96 -5.78 -7.29
CA THR A 56 9.91 -5.74 -5.82
C THR A 56 8.87 -4.75 -5.33
N PHE A 57 8.36 -4.92 -4.11
CA PHE A 57 7.44 -3.93 -3.52
C PHE A 57 8.05 -2.53 -3.45
N ASP A 58 9.35 -2.42 -3.14
CA ASP A 58 10.08 -1.15 -3.14
C ASP A 58 10.10 -0.49 -4.52
N GLU A 59 10.36 -1.26 -5.59
CA GLU A 59 10.33 -0.73 -6.97
C GLU A 59 8.95 -0.21 -7.34
N VAL A 60 7.87 -0.89 -6.93
CA VAL A 60 6.50 -0.46 -7.25
C VAL A 60 6.11 0.80 -6.48
N ILE A 61 6.44 0.89 -5.18
CA ILE A 61 6.07 2.05 -4.36
C ILE A 61 6.82 3.31 -4.80
N ASN A 62 8.07 3.16 -5.23
CA ASN A 62 8.88 4.27 -5.73
C ASN A 62 8.60 4.63 -7.20
N ASP A 63 7.83 3.82 -7.93
CA ASP A 63 7.45 4.11 -9.31
C ASP A 63 6.03 4.69 -9.37
N TYR A 64 5.96 6.02 -9.35
CA TYR A 64 4.70 6.77 -9.44
C TYR A 64 3.84 6.33 -10.63
N MET A 65 4.43 6.04 -11.79
CA MET A 65 3.67 5.69 -13.00
C MET A 65 3.02 4.32 -12.87
N ILE A 66 3.70 3.35 -12.29
CA ILE A 66 3.11 2.04 -12.04
C ILE A 66 2.01 2.16 -10.98
N LEU A 67 2.32 2.81 -9.86
CA LEU A 67 1.42 2.89 -8.72
C LEU A 67 0.12 3.64 -9.05
N SER A 68 0.22 4.78 -9.74
CA SER A 68 -0.94 5.59 -10.15
C SER A 68 -1.83 4.91 -11.19
N ASN A 69 -1.31 3.88 -11.89
CA ASN A 69 -2.05 3.12 -12.90
C ASN A 69 -2.63 1.80 -12.38
N LEU A 70 -2.39 1.46 -11.12
CA LEU A 70 -3.07 0.35 -10.44
C LEU A 70 -4.50 0.76 -10.04
N SER A 71 -5.37 -0.23 -9.83
CA SER A 71 -6.61 0.03 -9.10
C SER A 71 -6.29 0.35 -7.64
N PRO A 72 -7.10 1.19 -6.95
CA PRO A 72 -6.90 1.47 -5.52
C PRO A 72 -6.83 0.20 -4.67
N LYS A 73 -7.63 -0.82 -5.01
CA LYS A 73 -7.59 -2.15 -4.39
C LYS A 73 -6.20 -2.79 -4.51
N HIS A 74 -5.66 -2.90 -5.72
CA HIS A 74 -4.33 -3.48 -5.96
C HIS A 74 -3.21 -2.67 -5.30
N ALA A 75 -3.26 -1.35 -5.41
CA ALA A 75 -2.29 -0.47 -4.77
C ALA A 75 -2.30 -0.65 -3.24
N SER A 76 -3.48 -0.78 -2.62
CA SER A 76 -3.61 -1.08 -1.19
C SER A 76 -2.98 -2.41 -0.79
N TRP A 77 -3.00 -3.43 -1.66
CA TRP A 77 -2.37 -4.73 -1.38
C TRP A 77 -0.85 -4.62 -1.39
N VAL A 78 -0.30 -3.93 -2.40
CA VAL A 78 1.14 -3.64 -2.46
C VAL A 78 1.59 -2.95 -1.17
N GLY A 79 0.88 -1.88 -0.79
CA GLY A 79 1.15 -1.17 0.45
C GLY A 79 1.02 -2.07 1.69
N TYR A 80 -0.03 -2.90 1.78
CA TYR A 80 -0.25 -3.80 2.92
C TYR A 80 0.90 -4.79 3.12
N TYR A 81 1.30 -5.48 2.05
CA TYR A 81 2.39 -6.45 2.13
C TYR A 81 3.74 -5.78 2.38
N TYR A 82 3.95 -4.61 1.80
CA TYR A 82 5.12 -3.80 2.09
C TYR A 82 5.21 -3.39 3.57
N GLY A 83 4.13 -2.83 4.14
CA GLY A 83 4.09 -2.41 5.53
C GLY A 83 4.26 -3.57 6.52
N LYS A 84 3.73 -4.75 6.18
CA LYS A 84 3.93 -5.97 6.97
C LYS A 84 5.42 -6.36 6.99
N TYR A 85 6.04 -6.44 5.81
CA TYR A 85 7.47 -6.74 5.67
C TYR A 85 8.36 -5.75 6.42
N TYR A 86 8.10 -4.46 6.25
CA TYR A 86 8.87 -3.41 6.91
C TYR A 86 8.81 -3.51 8.44
N THR A 87 7.68 -3.95 9.00
CA THR A 87 7.59 -4.17 10.44
C THR A 87 8.34 -5.42 10.90
N ASP A 88 8.39 -6.46 10.08
CA ASP A 88 9.15 -7.68 10.36
C ASP A 88 10.67 -7.36 10.37
N LEU A 89 11.15 -6.52 9.44
CA LEU A 89 12.52 -5.99 9.42
C LEU A 89 12.88 -5.21 10.69
N ILE A 90 12.07 -4.20 11.07
CA ILE A 90 12.31 -3.40 12.28
C ILE A 90 12.33 -4.30 13.53
N SER A 91 11.50 -5.34 13.53
CA SER A 91 11.45 -6.26 14.67
C SER A 91 12.69 -7.13 14.81
N GLN A 92 13.46 -7.33 13.73
CA GLN A 92 14.69 -8.11 13.71
C GLN A 92 15.95 -7.24 13.89
N ASN A 93 15.91 -5.98 13.44
CA ASN A 93 17.01 -5.01 13.58
C ASN A 93 16.68 -3.96 14.65
N THR A 94 17.18 -4.16 15.87
CA THR A 94 16.95 -3.29 17.05
C THR A 94 17.63 -1.92 17.01
N GLY A 95 18.20 -1.47 15.86
CA GLY A 95 19.07 -0.29 15.82
C GLY A 95 18.88 0.70 14.66
N HIS A 96 18.14 0.36 13.60
CA HIS A 96 17.94 1.26 12.45
C HIS A 96 16.46 1.57 12.25
N HIS A 97 16.02 2.65 12.89
CA HIS A 97 14.78 3.34 12.54
C HIS A 97 15.05 4.29 11.38
N ASP A 98 15.33 3.74 10.19
CA ASP A 98 15.29 4.56 8.98
C ASP A 98 13.84 4.91 8.74
N SER A 99 13.43 6.13 9.05
CA SER A 99 12.07 6.61 8.82
C SER A 99 11.68 6.29 7.38
N LEU A 100 10.49 5.71 7.20
CA LEU A 100 9.85 5.53 5.90
C LEU A 100 9.73 6.89 5.20
N ASN A 101 10.78 7.31 4.48
CA ASN A 101 10.81 8.57 3.74
C ASN A 101 10.16 8.35 2.38
N PHE A 102 8.85 8.07 2.41
CA PHE A 102 8.03 8.07 1.21
C PHE A 102 7.31 9.40 1.10
N ASP A 103 7.65 10.16 0.06
CA ASP A 103 6.90 11.35 -0.29
C ASP A 103 5.63 10.94 -1.03
N PHE A 104 4.61 10.54 -0.26
CA PHE A 104 3.25 10.42 -0.78
C PHE A 104 2.69 11.83 -0.94
N SER A 105 3.05 12.50 -2.04
CA SER A 105 2.42 13.77 -2.40
C SER A 105 0.95 13.51 -2.73
N THR A 106 0.08 13.71 -1.74
CA THR A 106 -1.37 13.53 -1.85
C THR A 106 -2.07 14.68 -2.57
N ASN A 107 -1.30 15.66 -3.07
CA ASN A 107 -1.78 16.90 -3.67
C ASN A 107 -2.51 16.70 -5.02
N ALA A 108 -2.41 15.51 -5.62
CA ALA A 108 -3.07 15.16 -6.87
C ALA A 108 -4.12 14.05 -6.65
N SER A 109 -5.04 14.26 -5.72
CA SER A 109 -6.09 13.28 -5.43
C SER A 109 -7.15 13.28 -6.54
N SER A 110 -7.10 12.27 -7.40
CA SER A 110 -8.19 12.00 -8.37
C SER A 110 -9.33 11.15 -7.79
N GLY A 111 -9.22 10.77 -6.51
CA GLY A 111 -10.22 10.00 -5.77
C GLY A 111 -11.43 10.83 -5.35
N LYS A 112 -12.50 10.13 -4.94
CA LYS A 112 -13.69 10.72 -4.31
C LYS A 112 -13.50 10.95 -2.81
N LEU A 113 -12.46 10.35 -2.23
CA LEU A 113 -12.09 10.41 -0.83
C LEU A 113 -10.65 10.87 -0.72
N ASN A 114 -10.37 11.71 0.27
CA ASN A 114 -9.06 12.30 0.47
C ASN A 114 -8.58 12.09 1.90
N ILE A 115 -7.35 11.61 2.05
CA ILE A 115 -6.71 11.52 3.36
C ILE A 115 -6.40 12.92 3.87
N LEU A 116 -6.88 13.25 5.07
CA LEU A 116 -6.60 14.52 5.74
C LEU A 116 -5.38 14.38 6.66
N MET A 117 -5.43 13.40 7.57
CA MET A 117 -4.37 13.17 8.55
C MET A 117 -4.52 11.80 9.23
N LEU A 118 -3.55 11.46 10.07
CA LEU A 118 -3.65 10.35 11.02
C LEU A 118 -3.93 10.87 12.43
N ALA A 119 -4.89 10.26 13.10
CA ALA A 119 -5.15 10.51 14.51
C ALA A 119 -4.04 9.90 15.39
N ARG A 120 -3.94 10.35 16.66
CA ARG A 120 -2.92 9.88 17.60
C ARG A 120 -2.95 8.37 17.83
N ASN A 121 -4.12 7.75 17.71
CA ASN A 121 -4.32 6.31 17.83
C ASN A 121 -4.04 5.54 16.53
N SER A 122 -3.44 6.18 15.52
CA SER A 122 -3.18 5.64 14.18
C SER A 122 -4.44 5.33 13.35
N ASP A 123 -5.60 5.88 13.71
CA ASP A 123 -6.77 5.86 12.82
C ASP A 123 -6.62 6.89 11.70
N LEU A 124 -7.17 6.56 10.54
CA LEU A 124 -7.21 7.41 9.35
C LEU A 124 -8.34 8.42 9.48
N ILE A 125 -8.04 9.71 9.29
CA ILE A 125 -9.03 10.76 9.09
C ILE A 125 -9.07 11.10 7.60
N TYR A 126 -10.24 10.97 6.98
CA TYR A 126 -10.43 11.26 5.56
C TYR A 126 -11.70 12.10 5.33
N LEU A 127 -11.71 12.85 4.23
CA LEU A 127 -12.85 13.62 3.75
C LEU A 127 -13.59 12.85 2.65
N ASP A 128 -14.92 12.92 2.68
CA ASP A 128 -15.74 12.50 1.54
C ASP A 128 -15.97 13.65 0.54
N LYS A 129 -16.70 13.35 -0.54
CA LYS A 129 -17.04 14.32 -1.60
C LYS A 129 -17.82 15.56 -1.14
N ASN A 130 -18.37 15.54 0.08
CA ASN A 130 -19.12 16.66 0.67
C ASN A 130 -18.30 17.34 1.78
N ASP A 131 -16.98 17.13 1.81
CA ASP A 131 -16.06 17.63 2.83
C ASP A 131 -16.40 17.18 4.27
N LYS A 132 -17.15 16.08 4.42
CA LYS A 132 -17.41 15.51 5.74
C LYS A 132 -16.26 14.62 6.17
N SER A 133 -15.74 14.86 7.37
CA SER A 133 -14.67 14.07 7.96
C SER A 133 -15.16 12.76 8.56
N HIS A 134 -14.41 11.70 8.34
CA HIS A 134 -14.66 10.36 8.88
C HIS A 134 -13.38 9.82 9.53
N ILE A 135 -13.53 9.04 10.60
CA ILE A 135 -12.41 8.42 11.33
C ILE A 135 -12.57 6.90 11.25
N ILE A 136 -11.55 6.20 10.77
CA ILE A 136 -11.61 4.75 10.59
C ILE A 136 -10.21 4.12 10.70
N SER A 137 -10.14 2.90 11.24
CA SER A 137 -8.89 2.16 11.27
C SER A 137 -8.44 1.76 9.85
N PRO A 138 -7.15 1.93 9.47
CA PRO A 138 -6.65 1.62 8.13
C PRO A 138 -6.99 0.20 7.66
N ILE A 139 -6.94 -0.80 8.56
CA ILE A 139 -7.28 -2.18 8.21
C ILE A 139 -8.74 -2.33 7.76
N LYS A 140 -9.67 -1.58 8.37
CA LYS A 140 -11.07 -1.61 7.98
C LYS A 140 -11.26 -1.02 6.57
N VAL A 141 -10.51 0.03 6.24
CA VAL A 141 -10.53 0.64 4.91
C VAL A 141 -10.10 -0.37 3.85
N VAL A 142 -8.94 -1.02 4.03
CA VAL A 142 -8.42 -2.01 3.08
C VAL A 142 -9.38 -3.19 2.88
N THR A 143 -10.09 -3.61 3.93
CA THR A 143 -11.06 -4.72 3.84
C THR A 143 -12.39 -4.34 3.16
N GLN A 144 -12.72 -3.06 3.07
CA GLN A 144 -13.97 -2.59 2.49
C GLN A 144 -13.76 -2.16 1.04
N GLU A 145 -14.04 -3.06 0.09
CA GLU A 145 -13.75 -2.83 -1.34
C GLU A 145 -14.33 -1.52 -1.89
N ASN A 146 -15.57 -1.20 -1.51
CA ASN A 146 -16.24 0.04 -1.95
C ASN A 146 -15.58 1.29 -1.37
N LEU A 147 -15.02 1.21 -0.16
CA LEU A 147 -14.40 2.34 0.51
C LEU A 147 -13.00 2.58 -0.05
N ILE A 148 -12.17 1.54 -0.16
CA ILE A 148 -10.81 1.68 -0.72
C ILE A 148 -10.84 2.12 -2.18
N ALA A 149 -11.85 1.70 -2.96
CA ALA A 149 -12.06 2.16 -4.33
C ALA A 149 -12.38 3.66 -4.45
N GLY A 150 -12.72 4.34 -3.34
CA GLY A 150 -12.97 5.77 -3.30
C GLY A 150 -11.69 6.62 -3.26
N PHE A 151 -10.55 6.06 -2.85
CA PHE A 151 -9.27 6.76 -2.77
C PHE A 151 -8.52 6.68 -4.10
N ASP A 152 -7.61 7.62 -4.35
CA ASP A 152 -6.65 7.44 -5.45
C ASP A 152 -5.67 6.29 -5.13
N PRO A 153 -5.05 5.66 -6.14
CA PRO A 153 -4.16 4.52 -5.92
C PRO A 153 -2.99 4.80 -4.98
N ILE A 154 -2.46 6.02 -4.98
CA ILE A 154 -1.29 6.39 -4.17
C ILE A 154 -1.72 6.49 -2.70
N GLN A 155 -2.83 7.18 -2.42
CA GLN A 155 -3.43 7.19 -1.08
C GLN A 155 -3.84 5.77 -0.64
N ALA A 156 -4.41 4.96 -1.51
CA ALA A 156 -4.79 3.59 -1.21
C ALA A 156 -3.58 2.72 -0.85
N CYS A 157 -2.46 2.89 -1.55
CA CYS A 157 -1.18 2.26 -1.19
C CYS A 157 -0.72 2.69 0.20
N TYR A 158 -0.73 3.99 0.50
CA TYR A 158 -0.37 4.50 1.81
C TYR A 158 -1.26 3.91 2.93
N ILE A 159 -2.58 3.86 2.73
CA ILE A 159 -3.52 3.21 3.66
C ILE A 159 -3.15 1.73 3.86
N GLY A 160 -2.76 1.05 2.78
CA GLY A 160 -2.21 -0.30 2.81
C GLY A 160 -1.01 -0.41 3.76
N ILE A 161 0.00 0.46 3.60
CA ILE A 161 1.20 0.49 4.44
C ILE A 161 0.83 0.66 5.92
N LEU A 162 -0.09 1.57 6.23
CA LEU A 162 -0.59 1.78 7.59
C LEU A 162 -1.31 0.55 8.15
N ALA A 163 -2.12 -0.13 7.33
CA ALA A 163 -2.79 -1.36 7.72
C ALA A 163 -1.80 -2.51 7.96
N GLY A 164 -0.74 -2.60 7.15
CA GLY A 164 0.31 -3.62 7.28
C GLY A 164 1.15 -3.42 8.54
N THR A 165 1.48 -2.17 8.87
CA THR A 165 2.32 -1.82 10.03
C THR A 165 1.57 -1.87 11.36
N SER A 166 0.29 -1.51 11.39
CA SER A 166 -0.53 -1.51 12.62
C SER A 166 -0.82 -2.91 13.17
N ARG A 167 -0.89 -3.94 12.30
CA ARG A 167 -1.16 -5.33 12.72
C ARG A 167 0.01 -5.97 13.47
N SER A 168 1.23 -5.58 13.17
CA SER A 168 2.43 -6.13 13.80
C SER A 168 2.74 -5.49 15.17
N LYS A 169 2.26 -4.28 15.45
CA LYS A 169 2.37 -3.65 16.79
C LYS A 169 1.49 -4.34 17.84
N LYS A 170 0.27 -4.76 17.49
CA LYS A 170 -0.65 -5.44 18.43
C LYS A 170 -0.10 -6.78 18.92
N ARG A 171 0.54 -7.56 18.04
CA ARG A 171 1.17 -8.84 18.41
C ARG A 171 2.30 -8.68 19.44
N LYS A 172 3.07 -7.59 19.39
CA LYS A 172 4.15 -7.32 20.36
C LYS A 172 3.61 -7.00 21.76
N ASN A 173 2.50 -6.27 21.85
CA ASN A 173 1.91 -5.92 23.14
C ASN A 173 1.24 -7.13 23.82
N GLU A 174 0.61 -8.02 23.05
CA GLU A 174 0.01 -9.25 23.57
C GLU A 174 1.06 -10.23 24.14
N SER A 175 2.25 -10.31 23.54
CA SER A 175 3.35 -11.14 24.06
C SER A 175 4.02 -10.60 25.33
N HIS A 176 3.88 -9.31 25.63
CA HIS A 176 4.44 -8.72 26.85
C HIS A 176 3.47 -8.79 28.05
N THR A 177 2.16 -8.86 27.81
CA THR A 177 1.17 -9.00 28.88
C THR A 177 1.01 -10.47 29.35
N SER A 178 1.36 -11.45 28.52
CA SER A 178 1.26 -12.88 28.87
C SER A 178 2.36 -13.39 29.81
N LEU A 179 3.43 -12.63 30.04
CA LEU A 179 4.52 -13.02 30.97
C LEU A 179 4.29 -12.57 32.42
N HIS A 180 3.26 -11.76 32.70
CA HIS A 180 3.06 -11.18 34.03
C HIS A 180 1.91 -11.80 34.84
N ASN A 181 1.21 -12.81 34.32
CA ASN A 181 0.03 -13.41 34.98
C ASN A 181 0.09 -14.94 35.18
N VAL A 182 1.27 -15.55 35.19
CA VAL A 182 1.41 -16.94 35.68
C VAL A 182 2.08 -16.92 37.05
N GLN A 183 1.31 -16.53 38.06
CA GLN A 183 1.62 -16.87 39.44
C GLN A 183 0.39 -17.51 40.10
N LEU A 184 0.55 -18.80 40.40
CA LEU A 184 -0.12 -19.59 41.44
C LEU A 184 -1.63 -19.84 41.34
N THR A 185 -1.98 -21.09 41.02
CA THR A 185 -2.76 -21.90 41.98
C THR A 185 -2.39 -23.38 41.85
N LEU A 186 -1.70 -23.89 42.88
CA LEU A 186 -1.54 -25.32 43.17
C LEU A 186 -2.85 -25.83 43.77
N VAL A 187 -3.43 -26.88 43.18
CA VAL A 187 -4.49 -27.66 43.81
C VAL A 187 -3.85 -28.88 44.45
N LYS A 188 -4.05 -29.03 45.76
CA LYS A 188 -3.86 -30.31 46.48
C LYS A 188 -5.16 -31.10 46.41
#